data_AF-A0AAV1MRT9-F1
#
_entry.id   AF-A0AAV1MRT9-F1
#
_cell.length_a   1.000
_cell.length_b   1.000
_cell.length_c   1.000
_cell.angle_alpha   90.00
_cell.angle_beta   90.00
_cell.angle_gamma   90.00
#
_symmetry.space_group_name_H-M   'P 1'
#
loop_
_entity.id
_entity.type
_entity.pdbx_description
1 polymer ?
#
loop_
_entity_poly.entity_id
_entity_poly.type
_entity_poly.pdbx_seq_one_letter_code
_entity_poly.pdbx_strand_id
1 'polypeptide(L)'
;MAASSDSDKASVSNVEENRSRLCDEFAAVAGTDIAVAQCYLAENDWEMERALNSFFEADMEKVFEVEDSPERETGPPTKRQKTGEKPPQDCIDLTEESPASSSKPSEEDNNKLSLISWNVDGLDTDNLAERARGLCSFLVLYTPDVVFLQELIPPYIQYLKKRAVSYLIIEGGEEGYFTGIMLKKSRVKLVESEIVTYPTTQMMRNLLVAQVNFKGQKLCLMTSHLESCKGQAQERMKQLRVVMQRMREAPDDLTVVFGGDTNLRDTEVAKVGLPSKVCDVWECLGKQEHCRYTWDTKANNNKTVPYVSRCRFDRVYFRPASKDGVPRQAPDHMALVGLEKLDCGRYISDHWGIYCSFSAG
;
A
#
# COMPACT_ATOMS: atom_id res chain seq x y z
N MET A 1 12.48 -66.35 6.76
CA MET A 1 11.59 -65.25 6.34
C MET A 1 11.80 -64.09 7.31
N ALA A 2 12.76 -63.22 7.00
CA ALA A 2 12.91 -61.91 7.64
C ALA A 2 13.63 -61.05 6.60
N ALA A 3 12.84 -60.32 5.81
CA ALA A 3 13.34 -59.30 4.89
C ALA A 3 13.50 -58.02 5.72
N SER A 4 14.74 -57.57 5.91
CA SER A 4 15.01 -56.22 6.40
C SER A 4 14.89 -55.27 5.21
N SER A 5 13.86 -54.44 5.22
CA SER A 5 13.70 -53.29 4.31
C SER A 5 14.67 -52.19 4.74
N ASP A 6 15.73 -52.01 3.96
CA ASP A 6 16.65 -50.88 4.06
C ASP A 6 16.20 -49.86 2.99
N SER A 7 15.47 -48.83 3.40
CA SER A 7 15.12 -47.69 2.56
C SER A 7 15.11 -46.42 3.40
N ASP A 8 16.23 -45.70 3.38
CA ASP A 8 16.29 -44.23 3.27
C ASP A 8 17.75 -43.74 3.41
N LYS A 9 18.54 -43.92 2.35
CA LYS A 9 19.74 -43.12 2.09
C LYS A 9 19.76 -42.75 0.61
N ALA A 10 19.28 -41.55 0.29
CA ALA A 10 19.48 -40.96 -1.03
C ALA A 10 20.98 -40.99 -1.37
N SER A 11 21.36 -41.57 -2.52
CA SER A 11 22.74 -41.63 -2.96
C SER A 11 23.26 -40.21 -3.26
N VAL A 12 24.50 -39.92 -2.85
CA VAL A 12 25.14 -38.60 -3.01
C VAL A 12 25.10 -38.11 -4.47
N SER A 13 25.18 -39.02 -5.45
CA SER A 13 25.10 -38.71 -6.88
C SER A 13 23.75 -38.12 -7.32
N ASN A 14 22.65 -38.58 -6.72
CA ASN A 14 21.30 -38.14 -7.10
C ASN A 14 21.01 -36.72 -6.54
N VAL A 15 21.66 -36.36 -5.43
CA VAL A 15 21.55 -35.03 -4.84
C VAL A 15 22.31 -34.00 -5.68
N GLU A 16 23.50 -34.33 -6.17
CA GLU A 16 24.31 -33.43 -7.00
C GLU A 16 23.66 -33.18 -8.37
N GLU A 17 23.13 -34.21 -9.03
CA GLU A 17 22.39 -34.07 -10.29
C GLU A 17 21.13 -33.21 -10.12
N ASN A 18 20.36 -33.43 -9.05
CA ASN A 18 19.16 -32.63 -8.79
C ASN A 18 19.51 -31.17 -8.48
N ARG A 19 20.59 -30.92 -7.74
CA ARG A 19 21.09 -29.57 -7.45
C ARG A 19 21.54 -28.85 -8.73
N SER A 20 22.24 -29.54 -9.61
CA SER A 20 22.67 -28.96 -10.90
C SER A 20 21.46 -28.58 -11.76
N ARG A 21 20.43 -29.43 -11.82
CA ARG A 21 19.17 -29.14 -12.52
C ARG A 21 18.44 -27.92 -11.95
N LEU A 22 18.40 -27.78 -10.62
CA LEU A 22 17.81 -26.60 -9.97
C LEU A 22 18.58 -25.32 -10.32
N CYS A 23 19.92 -25.35 -10.38
CA CYS A 23 20.69 -24.19 -10.80
C CYS A 23 20.39 -23.78 -12.25
N ASP A 24 20.27 -24.73 -13.17
CA ASP A 24 19.95 -24.46 -14.57
C ASP A 24 18.55 -23.85 -14.73
N GLU A 25 17.56 -24.41 -14.02
CA GLU A 25 16.19 -23.92 -14.03
C GLU A 25 16.09 -22.51 -13.42
N PHE A 26 16.76 -22.27 -12.31
CA PHE A 26 16.84 -20.94 -11.69
C PHE A 26 17.47 -19.93 -12.66
N ALA A 27 18.63 -20.26 -13.24
CA ALA A 27 19.36 -19.38 -14.15
C ALA A 27 18.52 -19.00 -15.37
N ALA A 28 17.75 -19.96 -15.90
CA ALA A 28 16.82 -19.72 -17.02
C ALA A 28 15.66 -18.78 -16.64
N VAL A 29 15.09 -18.94 -15.43
CA VAL A 29 13.97 -18.09 -14.95
C VAL A 29 14.44 -16.69 -14.57
N ALA A 30 15.56 -16.60 -13.85
CA ALA A 30 16.11 -15.35 -13.33
C ALA A 30 16.94 -14.57 -14.37
N GLY A 31 17.32 -15.20 -15.49
CA GLY A 31 18.19 -14.60 -16.50
C GLY A 31 19.62 -14.36 -15.99
N THR A 32 20.12 -15.22 -15.10
CA THR A 32 21.43 -15.10 -14.45
C THR A 32 22.39 -16.21 -14.87
N ASP A 33 23.65 -16.13 -14.42
CA ASP A 33 24.57 -17.24 -14.54
C ASP A 33 24.34 -18.32 -13.46
N ILE A 34 24.86 -19.52 -13.72
CA ILE A 34 24.72 -20.70 -12.86
C ILE A 34 25.38 -20.47 -11.48
N ALA A 35 26.42 -19.64 -11.38
CA ALA A 35 27.11 -19.39 -10.12
C ALA A 35 26.24 -18.53 -9.18
N VAL A 36 25.57 -17.51 -9.72
CA VAL A 36 24.57 -16.72 -8.99
C VAL A 36 23.41 -17.61 -8.55
N ALA A 37 22.89 -18.45 -9.46
CA ALA A 37 21.82 -19.40 -9.13
C ALA A 37 22.20 -20.33 -7.97
N GLN A 38 23.41 -20.87 -7.99
CA GLN A 38 23.92 -21.77 -6.95
C GLN A 38 24.01 -21.08 -5.59
N CYS A 39 24.46 -19.82 -5.53
CA CYS A 39 24.52 -19.05 -4.29
C CYS A 39 23.13 -18.88 -3.65
N TYR A 40 22.15 -18.40 -4.42
CA TYR A 40 20.80 -18.17 -3.92
C TYR A 40 20.09 -19.48 -3.51
N LEU A 41 20.25 -20.56 -4.29
CA LEU A 41 19.71 -21.86 -3.92
C LEU A 41 20.37 -22.40 -2.65
N ALA A 42 21.69 -22.28 -2.50
CA ALA A 42 22.39 -22.76 -1.31
C ALA A 42 22.02 -22.00 -0.03
N GLU A 43 21.74 -20.70 -0.13
CA GLU A 43 21.31 -19.85 0.99
C GLU A 43 19.85 -20.06 1.39
N ASN A 44 19.04 -20.63 0.50
CA ASN A 44 17.60 -20.85 0.70
C ASN A 44 17.24 -22.33 0.70
N ASP A 45 18.10 -23.16 1.29
CA ASP A 45 17.87 -24.60 1.52
C ASP A 45 17.55 -25.42 0.25
N TRP A 46 17.99 -24.93 -0.92
CA TRP A 46 17.70 -25.46 -2.25
C TRP A 46 16.20 -25.46 -2.63
N GLU A 47 15.40 -24.63 -1.97
CA GLU A 47 14.01 -24.40 -2.36
C GLU A 47 13.93 -23.33 -3.46
N MET A 48 13.55 -23.75 -4.67
CA MET A 48 13.50 -22.91 -5.87
C MET A 48 12.70 -21.62 -5.66
N GLU A 49 11.49 -21.72 -5.14
CA GLU A 49 10.59 -20.57 -4.95
C GLU A 49 11.17 -19.56 -3.96
N ARG A 50 11.72 -20.04 -2.84
CA ARG A 50 12.35 -19.20 -1.82
C ARG A 50 13.62 -18.52 -2.35
N ALA A 51 14.44 -19.25 -3.11
CA ALA A 51 15.63 -18.72 -3.75
C ALA A 51 15.29 -17.64 -4.79
N LEU A 52 14.30 -17.88 -5.67
CA LEU A 52 13.88 -16.92 -6.68
C LEU A 52 13.29 -15.67 -6.02
N ASN A 53 12.47 -15.84 -4.99
CA ASN A 53 11.95 -14.73 -4.20
C ASN A 53 13.09 -13.90 -3.60
N SER A 54 14.08 -14.54 -2.98
CA SER A 54 15.26 -13.85 -2.43
C SER A 54 16.06 -13.09 -3.49
N PHE A 55 16.24 -13.67 -4.69
CA PHE A 55 16.95 -13.01 -5.79
C PHE A 55 16.23 -11.79 -6.33
N PHE A 56 14.94 -11.93 -6.66
CA PHE A 56 14.16 -10.81 -7.14
C PHE A 56 13.98 -9.76 -6.05
N GLU A 57 13.89 -10.14 -4.78
CA GLU A 57 13.87 -9.20 -3.66
C GLU A 57 15.17 -8.40 -3.55
N ALA A 58 16.33 -9.03 -3.70
CA ALA A 58 17.61 -8.32 -3.70
C ALA A 58 17.72 -7.30 -4.86
N ASP A 59 17.22 -7.64 -6.06
CA ASP A 59 17.13 -6.67 -7.16
C ASP A 59 16.16 -5.51 -6.85
N MET A 60 15.11 -5.77 -6.07
CA MET A 60 14.17 -4.73 -5.66
C MET A 60 14.71 -3.84 -4.54
N GLU A 61 15.49 -4.39 -3.61
CA GLU A 61 16.14 -3.61 -2.56
C GLU A 61 17.14 -2.61 -3.13
N LYS A 62 17.85 -2.98 -4.21
CA LYS A 62 18.71 -2.06 -4.98
C LYS A 62 17.98 -0.83 -5.50
N VAL A 63 16.65 -0.88 -5.72
CA VAL A 63 15.86 0.29 -6.14
C VAL A 63 15.89 1.39 -5.07
N PHE A 64 16.07 1.02 -3.80
CA PHE A 64 16.15 1.94 -2.66
C PHE A 64 17.59 2.23 -2.23
N GLU A 65 18.59 1.58 -2.84
CA GLU A 65 20.00 1.90 -2.65
C GLU A 65 20.34 3.13 -3.49
N VAL A 66 20.64 4.26 -2.84
CA VAL A 66 20.98 5.51 -3.53
C VAL A 66 22.36 5.37 -4.20
N GLU A 67 22.45 5.60 -5.50
CA GLU A 67 23.73 5.85 -6.21
C GLU A 67 24.32 7.17 -5.72
N ASP A 68 25.02 7.15 -4.58
CA ASP A 68 25.84 8.27 -4.15
C ASP A 68 27.17 7.75 -3.58
N SER A 69 28.01 7.20 -4.46
CA SER A 69 29.48 7.19 -4.32
C SER A 69 30.14 6.68 -5.61
N PRO A 70 31.24 7.31 -6.06
CA PRO A 70 31.92 6.88 -7.28
C PRO A 70 32.61 5.53 -7.06
N GLU A 71 32.59 4.73 -8.11
CA GLU A 71 33.27 3.44 -8.28
C GLU A 71 34.48 3.23 -7.35
N ARG A 72 34.39 2.24 -6.46
CA ARG A 72 35.56 1.45 -6.06
C ARG A 72 35.26 -0.03 -6.02
N GLU A 73 36.10 -0.72 -6.78
CA GLU A 73 36.23 -2.13 -7.06
C GLU A 73 36.17 -3.06 -5.84
N THR A 74 35.53 -4.21 -6.06
CA THR A 74 35.81 -5.56 -5.52
C THR A 74 36.28 -5.68 -4.05
N GLY A 75 35.39 -6.18 -3.19
CA GLY A 75 35.73 -6.78 -1.89
C GLY A 75 34.74 -7.89 -1.53
N PRO A 76 35.16 -8.99 -0.86
CA PRO A 76 34.35 -10.21 -0.72
C PRO A 76 33.25 -10.06 0.34
N PRO A 77 32.16 -10.86 0.26
CA PRO A 77 31.03 -10.71 1.17
C PRO A 77 31.40 -11.17 2.59
N THR A 78 30.92 -10.39 3.56
CA THR A 78 31.02 -10.62 5.00
C THR A 78 30.26 -11.88 5.40
N LYS A 79 30.96 -12.85 5.99
CA LYS A 79 30.39 -14.07 6.56
C LYS A 79 29.42 -13.74 7.71
N ARG A 80 28.13 -13.97 7.52
CA ARG A 80 27.16 -14.10 8.62
C ARG A 80 27.37 -15.45 9.30
N GLN A 81 27.57 -15.40 10.61
CA GLN A 81 27.91 -16.54 11.45
C GLN A 81 26.63 -17.31 11.82
N LYS A 82 26.58 -18.61 11.50
CA LYS A 82 25.54 -19.55 11.93
C LYS A 82 25.62 -19.78 13.44
N THR A 83 24.52 -19.56 14.17
CA THR A 83 24.28 -20.15 15.49
C THR A 83 23.08 -21.08 15.40
N GLY A 84 23.29 -22.35 15.77
CA GLY A 84 22.39 -23.46 15.48
C GLY A 84 21.13 -23.53 16.34
N GLU A 85 20.09 -24.10 15.73
CA GLU A 85 18.81 -24.44 16.32
C GLU A 85 18.85 -25.70 17.20
N LYS A 86 17.91 -25.77 18.15
CA LYS A 86 17.39 -27.01 18.74
C LYS A 86 15.85 -26.97 18.68
N PRO A 87 15.17 -28.13 18.55
CA PRO A 87 13.79 -28.23 18.08
C PRO A 87 12.73 -27.89 19.15
N PRO A 88 11.47 -27.62 18.75
CA PRO A 88 10.42 -27.16 19.65
C PRO A 88 9.70 -28.31 20.36
N GLN A 89 9.26 -28.07 21.59
CA GLN A 89 8.25 -28.85 22.29
C GLN A 89 7.17 -27.91 22.82
N ASP A 90 5.96 -28.46 22.90
CA ASP A 90 4.68 -27.90 23.35
C ASP A 90 3.89 -27.07 22.33
N CYS A 91 3.13 -27.81 21.51
CA CYS A 91 1.97 -27.33 20.78
C CYS A 91 0.84 -27.04 21.78
N ILE A 92 0.35 -25.80 21.83
CA ILE A 92 -0.93 -25.46 22.45
C ILE A 92 -1.93 -25.24 21.33
N ASP A 93 -2.92 -26.12 21.28
CA ASP A 93 -4.09 -26.08 20.43
C ASP A 93 -5.02 -24.94 20.86
N LEU A 94 -5.29 -24.01 19.94
CA LEU A 94 -6.36 -23.02 20.04
C LEU A 94 -7.10 -22.95 18.70
N THR A 95 -7.67 -24.07 18.26
CA THR A 95 -8.80 -24.02 17.32
C THR A 95 -10.05 -23.53 18.04
N GLU A 96 -10.21 -22.23 18.26
CA GLU A 96 -11.54 -21.60 18.24
C GLU A 96 -11.46 -20.19 17.64
N GLU A 97 -12.29 -19.99 16.61
CA GLU A 97 -12.65 -18.74 15.92
C GLU A 97 -11.63 -18.12 14.94
N SER A 98 -11.41 -18.82 13.82
CA SER A 98 -11.11 -18.18 12.53
C SER A 98 -12.34 -18.28 11.62
N PRO A 99 -12.87 -17.18 11.06
CA PRO A 99 -13.86 -17.28 10.00
C PRO A 99 -13.11 -17.63 8.71
N ALA A 100 -12.95 -18.91 8.45
CA ALA A 100 -12.69 -19.39 7.11
C ALA A 100 -13.92 -19.06 6.25
N SER A 101 -13.77 -18.15 5.29
CA SER A 101 -14.69 -18.06 4.16
C SER A 101 -13.91 -18.07 2.85
N SER A 102 -13.64 -19.28 2.36
CA SER A 102 -13.32 -19.57 0.97
C SER A 102 -14.59 -19.47 0.09
N SER A 103 -15.35 -18.39 0.23
CA SER A 103 -16.50 -18.13 -0.63
C SER A 103 -16.03 -17.40 -1.88
N LYS A 104 -16.38 -17.93 -3.07
CA LYS A 104 -16.33 -17.14 -4.31
C LYS A 104 -17.00 -15.79 -4.04
N PRO A 105 -16.43 -14.65 -4.50
CA PRO A 105 -17.07 -13.36 -4.28
C PRO A 105 -18.48 -13.44 -4.88
N SER A 106 -19.48 -13.17 -4.05
CA SER A 106 -20.87 -13.11 -4.49
C SER A 106 -21.03 -12.03 -5.56
N GLU A 107 -22.08 -12.10 -6.39
CA GLU A 107 -22.35 -11.06 -7.38
C GLU A 107 -22.50 -9.66 -6.75
N GLU A 108 -22.92 -9.59 -5.48
CA GLU A 108 -23.01 -8.37 -4.68
C GLU A 108 -21.63 -7.75 -4.38
N ASP A 109 -20.65 -8.58 -4.02
CA ASP A 109 -19.27 -8.15 -3.76
C ASP A 109 -18.61 -7.63 -5.04
N ASN A 110 -19.07 -8.12 -6.19
CA ASN A 110 -18.63 -7.61 -7.47
C ASN A 110 -19.00 -6.12 -7.62
N ASN A 111 -20.13 -5.64 -7.12
CA ASN A 111 -20.60 -4.27 -7.40
C ASN A 111 -20.11 -3.20 -6.42
N LYS A 112 -19.47 -3.59 -5.31
CA LYS A 112 -18.89 -2.66 -4.36
C LYS A 112 -17.61 -2.04 -4.91
N LEU A 113 -17.45 -0.72 -4.74
CA LEU A 113 -16.18 -0.03 -4.97
C LEU A 113 -15.36 -0.08 -3.68
N SER A 114 -14.13 -0.55 -3.74
CA SER A 114 -13.20 -0.53 -2.60
C SER A 114 -12.11 0.53 -2.80
N LEU A 115 -11.78 1.25 -1.73
CA LEU A 115 -10.77 2.31 -1.71
C LEU A 115 -9.83 2.11 -0.53
N ILE A 116 -8.52 2.24 -0.76
CA ILE A 116 -7.54 2.50 0.29
C ILE A 116 -7.02 3.94 0.15
N SER A 117 -6.85 4.65 1.26
CA SER A 117 -6.07 5.90 1.30
C SER A 117 -4.99 5.79 2.37
N TRP A 118 -3.74 6.09 2.03
CA TRP A 118 -2.60 5.88 2.94
C TRP A 118 -1.43 6.83 2.65
N ASN A 119 -1.05 7.64 3.63
CA ASN A 119 0.28 8.26 3.65
C ASN A 119 1.32 7.18 4.00
N VAL A 120 2.25 6.89 3.08
CA VAL A 120 3.20 5.77 3.23
C VAL A 120 4.55 6.18 3.82
N ASP A 121 4.71 7.46 4.18
CA ASP A 121 5.90 8.02 4.81
C ASP A 121 7.19 7.64 4.06
N GLY A 122 7.18 7.77 2.73
CA GLY A 122 8.34 7.46 1.89
C GLY A 122 9.54 8.38 2.14
N LEU A 123 9.34 9.46 2.90
CA LEU A 123 10.39 10.34 3.39
C LEU A 123 11.21 9.71 4.52
N ASP A 124 10.64 8.77 5.28
CA ASP A 124 11.38 7.96 6.24
C ASP A 124 12.10 6.82 5.51
N THR A 125 13.43 6.91 5.45
CA THR A 125 14.27 5.92 4.75
C THR A 125 14.54 4.67 5.58
N ASP A 126 14.22 4.67 6.88
CA ASP A 126 14.39 3.50 7.74
C ASP A 126 13.49 2.35 7.25
N ASN A 127 14.12 1.21 6.96
CA ASN A 127 13.45 -0.02 6.49
C ASN A 127 12.51 0.21 5.30
N LEU A 128 12.77 1.21 4.45
CA LEU A 128 11.85 1.64 3.41
C LEU A 128 11.47 0.51 2.44
N ALA A 129 12.44 -0.32 2.04
CA ALA A 129 12.20 -1.45 1.14
C ALA A 129 11.24 -2.49 1.75
N GLU A 130 11.42 -2.81 3.04
CA GLU A 130 10.54 -3.73 3.76
C GLU A 130 9.15 -3.14 3.98
N ARG A 131 9.07 -1.84 4.27
CA ARG A 131 7.80 -1.11 4.39
C ARG A 131 7.03 -1.06 3.08
N ALA A 132 7.73 -0.81 1.96
CA ALA A 132 7.15 -0.86 0.62
C ALA A 132 6.67 -2.27 0.25
N ARG A 133 7.41 -3.31 0.67
CA ARG A 133 6.99 -4.71 0.54
C ARG A 133 5.73 -4.99 1.34
N GLY A 134 5.66 -4.53 2.59
CA GLY A 134 4.48 -4.64 3.45
C GLY A 134 3.25 -4.02 2.79
N LEU A 135 3.38 -2.82 2.21
CA LEU A 135 2.30 -2.20 1.44
C LEU A 135 1.86 -3.09 0.26
N CYS A 136 2.79 -3.63 -0.53
CA CYS A 136 2.46 -4.50 -1.66
C CYS A 136 1.74 -5.79 -1.22
N SER A 137 2.19 -6.41 -0.12
CA SER A 137 1.50 -7.57 0.46
C SER A 137 0.05 -7.22 0.84
N PHE A 138 -0.15 -6.02 1.39
CA PHE A 138 -1.49 -5.51 1.69
C PHE A 138 -2.35 -5.34 0.42
N LEU A 139 -1.79 -4.77 -0.64
CA LEU A 139 -2.48 -4.61 -1.92
C LEU A 139 -2.85 -5.96 -2.56
N VAL A 140 -2.00 -6.98 -2.41
CA VAL A 140 -2.27 -8.34 -2.90
C VAL A 140 -3.34 -9.03 -2.07
N LEU A 141 -3.35 -8.85 -0.74
CA LEU A 141 -4.31 -9.49 0.14
C LEU A 141 -5.73 -8.92 -0.02
N TYR A 142 -5.86 -7.59 -0.01
CA TYR A 142 -7.17 -6.93 -0.05
C TYR A 142 -7.64 -6.58 -1.47
N THR A 143 -6.71 -6.46 -2.42
CA THR A 143 -6.96 -6.15 -3.83
C THR A 143 -7.94 -4.98 -4.09
N PRO A 144 -7.77 -3.83 -3.42
CA PRO A 144 -8.70 -2.70 -3.54
C PRO A 144 -8.84 -2.21 -4.99
N ASP A 145 -9.98 -1.65 -5.35
CA ASP A 145 -10.22 -1.12 -6.70
C ASP A 145 -9.41 0.15 -6.96
N VAL A 146 -9.31 0.99 -5.94
CA VAL A 146 -8.62 2.28 -5.97
C VAL A 146 -7.71 2.39 -4.75
N VAL A 147 -6.51 2.95 -4.94
CA VAL A 147 -5.57 3.27 -3.86
C VAL A 147 -5.11 4.72 -4.01
N PHE A 148 -5.25 5.51 -2.95
CA PHE A 148 -4.68 6.85 -2.84
C PHE A 148 -3.46 6.79 -1.95
N LEU A 149 -2.29 7.17 -2.47
CA LEU A 149 -1.04 7.18 -1.72
C LEU A 149 -0.53 8.61 -1.58
N GLN A 150 0.02 8.94 -0.41
CA GLN A 150 0.72 10.19 -0.14
C GLN A 150 2.15 9.90 0.32
N GLU A 151 3.06 10.86 0.14
CA GLU A 151 4.49 10.72 0.43
C GLU A 151 5.18 9.60 -0.35
N LEU A 152 4.78 9.42 -1.61
CA LEU A 152 5.55 8.62 -2.56
C LEU A 152 6.80 9.36 -2.98
N ILE A 153 7.89 8.62 -3.21
CA ILE A 153 9.13 9.12 -3.80
C ILE A 153 9.46 8.29 -5.05
N PRO A 154 10.33 8.76 -5.97
CA PRO A 154 10.62 8.05 -7.22
C PRO A 154 11.07 6.58 -7.03
N PRO A 155 11.96 6.24 -6.07
CA PRO A 155 12.29 4.83 -5.76
C PRO A 155 11.08 3.99 -5.37
N TYR A 156 10.18 4.53 -4.56
CA TYR A 156 8.95 3.87 -4.12
C TYR A 156 8.04 3.58 -5.32
N ILE A 157 7.89 4.54 -6.24
CA ILE A 157 7.13 4.33 -7.49
C ILE A 157 7.75 3.23 -8.35
N GLN A 158 9.08 3.22 -8.51
CA GLN A 158 9.75 2.18 -9.29
C GLN A 158 9.48 0.79 -8.70
N TYR A 159 9.55 0.66 -7.38
CA TYR A 159 9.18 -0.56 -6.68
C TYR A 159 7.72 -0.97 -6.92
N LEU A 160 6.77 -0.03 -6.78
CA LEU A 160 5.35 -0.29 -7.01
C LEU A 160 5.05 -0.70 -8.45
N LYS A 161 5.69 -0.07 -9.45
CA LYS A 161 5.55 -0.44 -10.86
C LYS A 161 5.99 -1.88 -11.12
N LYS A 162 7.00 -2.37 -10.40
CA LYS A 162 7.49 -3.75 -10.50
C LYS A 162 6.61 -4.76 -9.73
N ARG A 163 6.06 -4.40 -8.57
CA ARG A 163 5.33 -5.34 -7.68
C ARG A 163 3.81 -5.30 -7.82
N ALA A 164 3.22 -4.13 -8.05
CA ALA A 164 1.79 -3.92 -8.16
C ALA A 164 1.32 -3.88 -9.64
N VAL A 165 1.77 -4.84 -10.45
CA VAL A 165 1.56 -4.86 -11.92
C VAL A 165 0.09 -4.89 -12.35
N SER A 166 -0.81 -5.35 -11.47
CA SER A 166 -2.26 -5.35 -11.68
C SER A 166 -2.89 -3.96 -11.61
N TYR A 167 -2.13 -2.95 -11.20
CA TYR A 167 -2.58 -1.57 -11.07
C TYR A 167 -1.98 -0.68 -12.18
N LEU A 168 -2.79 0.26 -12.66
CA LEU A 168 -2.32 1.45 -13.35
C LEU A 168 -1.98 2.49 -12.29
N ILE A 169 -0.83 3.15 -12.38
CA ILE A 169 -0.37 4.15 -11.41
C ILE A 169 -0.37 5.51 -12.10
N ILE A 170 -1.01 6.49 -11.47
CA ILE A 170 -1.04 7.90 -11.87
C ILE A 170 -0.26 8.68 -10.82
N GLU A 171 0.80 9.35 -11.26
CA GLU A 171 1.72 10.08 -10.39
C GLU A 171 1.30 11.54 -10.27
N GLY A 172 1.32 12.07 -9.05
CA GLY A 172 1.01 13.47 -8.74
C GLY A 172 2.23 14.38 -8.79
N GLY A 173 3.39 13.89 -9.22
CA GLY A 173 4.65 14.62 -9.31
C GLY A 173 5.75 13.72 -9.89
N GLU A 174 6.90 14.31 -10.21
CA GLU A 174 8.04 13.61 -10.81
C GLU A 174 9.27 13.60 -9.88
N GLU A 175 9.43 14.64 -9.06
CA GLU A 175 10.57 14.84 -8.17
C GLU A 175 10.13 15.01 -6.71
N GLY A 176 11.09 14.84 -5.79
CA GLY A 176 10.85 14.98 -4.35
C GLY A 176 9.88 13.92 -3.85
N TYR A 177 8.81 14.38 -3.19
CA TYR A 177 7.70 13.51 -2.78
C TYR A 177 6.39 14.02 -3.33
N PHE A 178 5.47 13.09 -3.61
CA PHE A 178 4.21 13.39 -4.28
C PHE A 178 3.11 12.40 -3.88
N THR A 179 1.91 12.62 -4.42
CA THR A 179 0.76 11.71 -4.26
C THR A 179 0.63 10.78 -5.45
N GLY A 180 -0.12 9.69 -5.30
CA GLY A 180 -0.40 8.77 -6.40
C GLY A 180 -1.80 8.19 -6.31
N ILE A 181 -2.39 7.89 -7.47
CA ILE A 181 -3.63 7.10 -7.59
C ILE A 181 -3.29 5.79 -8.28
N MET A 182 -3.61 4.66 -7.65
CA MET A 182 -3.52 3.34 -8.26
C MET A 182 -4.91 2.82 -8.60
N LEU A 183 -5.10 2.33 -9.82
CA LEU A 183 -6.37 1.85 -10.35
C LEU A 183 -6.25 0.37 -10.75
N LYS A 184 -7.08 -0.50 -10.18
CA LYS A 184 -7.09 -1.93 -10.51
C LYS A 184 -7.52 -2.13 -11.96
N LYS A 185 -6.58 -2.54 -12.83
CA LYS A 185 -6.77 -2.58 -14.30
C LYS A 185 -7.99 -3.41 -14.73
N SER A 186 -8.30 -4.47 -13.99
CA SER A 186 -9.42 -5.37 -14.31
C SER A 186 -10.80 -4.78 -14.00
N ARG A 187 -10.89 -3.71 -13.19
CA ARG A 187 -12.16 -3.18 -12.68
C ARG A 187 -12.36 -1.69 -12.92
N VAL A 188 -11.29 -0.91 -12.99
CA VAL A 188 -11.33 0.56 -13.12
C VAL A 188 -10.58 0.98 -14.38
N LYS A 189 -11.25 1.73 -15.26
CA LYS A 189 -10.68 2.26 -16.50
C LYS A 189 -10.46 3.77 -16.36
N LEU A 190 -9.23 4.22 -16.53
CA LEU A 190 -8.92 5.64 -16.60
C LEU A 190 -9.53 6.28 -17.86
N VAL A 191 -10.14 7.44 -17.71
CA VAL A 191 -10.60 8.30 -18.81
C VAL A 191 -9.59 9.42 -19.02
N GLU A 192 -9.35 10.21 -17.97
CA GLU A 192 -8.37 11.30 -17.97
C GLU A 192 -7.89 11.60 -16.54
N SER A 193 -6.76 12.31 -16.44
CA SER A 193 -6.22 12.78 -15.17
C SER A 193 -5.65 14.19 -15.31
N GLU A 194 -5.73 14.97 -14.24
CA GLU A 194 -5.15 16.32 -14.15
C GLU A 194 -4.49 16.53 -12.77
N ILE A 195 -3.55 17.46 -12.73
CA ILE A 195 -2.95 17.95 -11.48
C ILE A 195 -3.37 19.41 -11.30
N VAL A 196 -4.01 19.69 -10.17
CA VAL A 196 -4.41 21.04 -9.77
C VAL A 196 -3.39 21.57 -8.79
N THR A 197 -2.68 22.64 -9.17
CA THR A 197 -1.62 23.22 -8.34
C THR A 197 -2.20 23.98 -7.15
N TYR A 198 -1.43 24.02 -6.06
CA TYR A 198 -1.65 24.94 -4.94
C TYR A 198 -0.57 26.03 -4.97
N PRO A 199 -0.85 27.22 -5.54
CA PRO A 199 0.20 28.20 -5.83
C PRO A 199 0.95 28.73 -4.60
N THR A 200 0.36 28.60 -3.41
CA THR A 200 0.91 29.10 -2.15
C THR A 200 1.45 28.01 -1.23
N THR A 201 1.50 26.75 -1.69
CA THR A 201 2.14 25.67 -0.94
C THR A 201 3.64 25.94 -0.75
N GLN A 202 4.17 25.54 0.40
CA GLN A 202 5.61 25.55 0.69
C GLN A 202 6.17 24.13 0.75
N MET A 203 5.35 23.13 0.42
CA MET A 203 5.63 21.72 0.61
C MET A 203 5.31 20.90 -0.65
N MET A 204 5.32 21.52 -1.83
CA MET A 204 5.09 20.87 -3.13
C MET A 204 3.72 20.18 -3.25
N ARG A 205 2.71 20.71 -2.55
CA ARG A 205 1.37 20.09 -2.51
C ARG A 205 0.56 20.42 -3.75
N ASN A 206 -0.28 19.47 -4.16
CA ASN A 206 -1.25 19.63 -5.23
C ASN A 206 -2.46 18.72 -4.98
N LEU A 207 -3.43 18.80 -5.87
CA LEU A 207 -4.57 17.91 -5.92
C LEU A 207 -4.52 17.10 -7.22
N LEU A 208 -4.30 15.79 -7.09
CA LEU A 208 -4.33 14.86 -8.19
C LEU A 208 -5.77 14.39 -8.41
N VAL A 209 -6.26 14.53 -9.63
CA VAL A 209 -7.63 14.19 -10.02
C VAL A 209 -7.60 13.19 -11.16
N ALA A 210 -8.42 12.15 -11.07
CA ALA A 210 -8.60 11.15 -12.13
C ALA A 210 -10.09 10.88 -12.36
N GLN A 211 -10.55 11.08 -13.59
CA GLN A 211 -11.86 10.62 -14.01
C GLN A 211 -11.76 9.19 -14.51
N VAL A 212 -12.61 8.31 -13.98
CA VAL A 212 -12.56 6.87 -14.28
C VAL A 212 -13.96 6.33 -14.57
N ASN A 213 -13.98 5.17 -15.23
CA ASN A 213 -15.16 4.34 -15.34
C ASN A 213 -14.98 3.08 -14.47
N PHE A 214 -15.90 2.87 -13.55
CA PHE A 214 -16.02 1.67 -12.75
C PHE A 214 -17.36 1.01 -13.05
N LYS A 215 -17.34 -0.11 -13.76
CA LYS A 215 -18.54 -0.90 -14.09
C LYS A 215 -19.69 -0.09 -14.69
N GLY A 216 -19.37 0.82 -15.61
CA GLY A 216 -20.34 1.70 -16.26
C GLY A 216 -20.65 2.98 -15.49
N GLN A 217 -20.23 3.10 -14.22
CA GLN A 217 -20.38 4.31 -13.43
C GLN A 217 -19.19 5.24 -13.62
N LYS A 218 -19.46 6.55 -13.75
CA LYS A 218 -18.40 7.57 -13.85
C LYS A 218 -18.04 8.06 -12.46
N LEU A 219 -16.75 8.01 -12.14
CA LEU A 219 -16.22 8.49 -10.87
C LEU A 219 -15.19 9.58 -11.12
N CYS A 220 -15.15 10.58 -10.24
CA CYS A 220 -14.05 11.53 -10.12
C CYS A 220 -13.30 11.19 -8.82
N LEU A 221 -12.10 10.66 -8.96
CA LEU A 221 -11.22 10.27 -7.87
C LEU A 221 -10.23 11.40 -7.61
N MET A 222 -10.06 11.79 -6.36
CA MET A 222 -9.25 12.93 -5.97
C MET A 222 -8.38 12.57 -4.77
N THR A 223 -7.09 12.85 -4.84
CA THR A 223 -6.17 12.70 -3.69
C THR A 223 -5.29 13.92 -3.53
N SER A 224 -4.95 14.22 -2.28
CA SER A 224 -4.02 15.29 -1.94
C SER A 224 -3.36 14.99 -0.60
N HIS A 225 -2.18 15.59 -0.41
CA HIS A 225 -1.53 15.71 0.89
C HIS A 225 -1.55 17.20 1.27
N LEU A 226 -2.51 17.63 2.09
CA LEU A 226 -2.66 19.07 2.41
C LEU A 226 -1.58 19.54 3.39
N GLU A 227 -1.27 20.83 3.36
CA GLU A 227 -0.14 21.46 4.06
C GLU A 227 -0.01 20.98 5.51
N SER A 228 1.16 20.42 5.83
CA SER A 228 1.42 19.79 7.12
C SER A 228 1.76 20.81 8.20
N CYS A 229 1.90 20.32 9.44
CA CYS A 229 2.22 21.12 10.63
C CYS A 229 1.09 22.07 11.09
N LYS A 230 1.10 22.35 12.40
CA LYS A 230 0.09 23.20 13.05
C LYS A 230 0.13 24.66 12.55
N GLY A 231 1.33 25.18 12.27
CA GLY A 231 1.54 26.56 11.84
C GLY A 231 0.96 26.88 10.45
N GLN A 232 0.73 25.88 9.61
CA GLN A 232 0.26 26.05 8.23
C GLN A 232 -1.26 25.93 8.07
N ALA A 233 -2.02 26.14 9.15
CA ALA A 233 -3.48 26.02 9.14
C ALA A 233 -4.17 26.89 8.08
N GLN A 234 -3.65 28.10 7.84
CA GLN A 234 -4.23 29.01 6.84
C GLN A 234 -4.08 28.45 5.42
N GLU A 235 -2.89 27.93 5.09
CA GLU A 235 -2.63 27.34 3.78
C GLU A 235 -3.44 26.06 3.59
N ARG A 236 -3.42 25.14 4.57
CA ARG A 236 -4.23 23.92 4.56
C ARG A 236 -5.73 24.21 4.36
N MET A 237 -6.28 25.24 5.00
CA MET A 237 -7.68 25.64 4.79
C MET A 237 -7.93 26.24 3.40
N LYS A 238 -6.95 26.91 2.76
CA LYS A 238 -7.10 27.34 1.35
C LYS A 238 -7.16 26.13 0.42
N GLN A 239 -6.26 25.18 0.62
CA GLN A 239 -6.20 23.94 -0.17
C GLN A 239 -7.49 23.12 -0.01
N LEU A 240 -8.01 23.00 1.22
CA LEU A 240 -9.30 22.37 1.48
C LEU A 240 -10.44 23.05 0.71
N ARG A 241 -10.45 24.40 0.62
CA ARG A 241 -11.46 25.11 -0.19
C ARG A 241 -11.37 24.74 -1.67
N VAL A 242 -10.15 24.56 -2.22
CA VAL A 242 -9.96 24.10 -3.61
C VAL A 242 -10.54 22.69 -3.77
N VAL A 243 -10.28 21.77 -2.84
CA VAL A 243 -10.86 20.42 -2.85
C VAL A 243 -12.40 20.49 -2.83
N MET A 244 -12.97 21.23 -1.88
CA MET A 244 -14.43 21.36 -1.74
C MET A 244 -15.08 22.02 -2.96
N GLN A 245 -14.39 22.99 -3.58
CA GLN A 245 -14.82 23.62 -4.81
C GLN A 245 -14.85 22.62 -5.97
N ARG A 246 -13.76 21.88 -6.19
CA ARG A 246 -13.69 20.83 -7.23
C ARG A 246 -14.74 19.75 -7.02
N MET A 247 -14.95 19.30 -5.78
CA MET A 247 -16.02 18.35 -5.47
C MET A 247 -17.41 18.93 -5.78
N ARG A 248 -17.66 20.21 -5.50
CA ARG A 248 -18.96 20.84 -5.78
C ARG A 248 -19.21 21.02 -7.28
N GLU A 249 -18.20 21.38 -8.04
CA GLU A 249 -18.31 21.77 -9.46
C GLU A 249 -18.29 20.57 -10.43
N ALA A 250 -17.88 19.38 -9.98
CA ALA A 250 -17.92 18.19 -10.81
C ALA A 250 -19.34 17.90 -11.35
N PRO A 251 -19.50 17.36 -12.57
CA PRO A 251 -20.83 17.14 -13.15
C PRO A 251 -21.72 16.23 -12.30
N ASP A 252 -23.05 16.44 -12.35
CA ASP A 252 -24.01 15.71 -11.51
C ASP A 252 -24.14 14.22 -11.87
N ASP A 253 -23.63 13.76 -13.02
CA ASP A 253 -23.56 12.34 -13.40
C ASP A 253 -22.31 11.61 -12.87
N LEU A 254 -21.43 12.32 -12.14
CA LEU A 254 -20.26 11.73 -11.49
C LEU A 254 -20.46 11.62 -9.98
N THR A 255 -20.13 10.43 -9.47
CA THR A 255 -19.79 10.25 -8.06
C THR A 255 -18.38 10.77 -7.84
N VAL A 256 -18.15 11.57 -6.81
CA VAL A 256 -16.85 12.15 -6.49
C VAL A 256 -16.36 11.59 -5.17
N VAL A 257 -15.11 11.12 -5.16
CA VAL A 257 -14.45 10.60 -3.97
C VAL A 257 -13.13 11.33 -3.81
N PHE A 258 -13.01 12.08 -2.72
CA PHE A 258 -11.73 12.62 -2.28
C PHE A 258 -11.24 11.80 -1.09
N GLY A 259 -9.96 11.45 -1.07
CA GLY A 259 -9.32 10.89 0.10
C GLY A 259 -7.83 11.25 0.15
N GLY A 260 -7.29 11.37 1.36
CA GLY A 260 -5.86 11.58 1.55
C GLY A 260 -5.52 12.10 2.92
N ASP A 261 -4.22 12.31 3.15
CA ASP A 261 -3.72 13.00 4.33
C ASP A 261 -4.09 14.49 4.25
N THR A 262 -5.15 14.85 4.97
CA THR A 262 -5.62 16.22 5.01
C THR A 262 -4.87 17.08 6.03
N ASN A 263 -4.11 16.50 6.95
CA ASN A 263 -3.51 17.22 8.09
C ASN A 263 -4.52 18.05 8.93
N LEU A 264 -5.82 17.86 8.74
CA LEU A 264 -6.88 18.73 9.28
C LEU A 264 -7.12 18.50 10.76
N ARG A 265 -7.43 19.60 11.43
CA ARG A 265 -8.08 19.59 12.76
C ARG A 265 -9.57 19.84 12.56
N ASP A 266 -10.40 19.30 13.44
CA ASP A 266 -11.86 19.41 13.31
C ASP A 266 -12.35 20.87 13.30
N THR A 267 -11.65 21.77 14.00
CA THR A 267 -11.95 23.21 13.99
C THR A 267 -11.68 23.88 12.64
N GLU A 268 -10.79 23.34 11.82
CA GLU A 268 -10.49 23.84 10.47
C GLU A 268 -11.58 23.39 9.48
N VAL A 269 -12.06 22.15 9.63
CA VAL A 269 -13.20 21.64 8.86
C VAL A 269 -14.45 22.45 9.14
N ALA A 270 -14.73 22.73 10.42
CA ALA A 270 -15.87 23.56 10.82
C ALA A 270 -15.80 25.00 10.24
N LYS A 271 -14.58 25.56 10.10
CA LYS A 271 -14.37 26.90 9.52
C LYS A 271 -14.53 26.95 8.01
N VAL A 272 -14.12 25.90 7.30
CA VAL A 272 -14.23 25.82 5.84
C VAL A 272 -15.64 25.42 5.42
N GLY A 273 -16.25 24.46 6.14
CA GLY A 273 -17.53 23.87 5.82
C GLY A 273 -17.46 22.85 4.68
N LEU A 274 -18.44 21.95 4.63
CA LEU A 274 -18.64 21.01 3.53
C LEU A 274 -19.78 21.50 2.62
N PRO A 275 -19.67 21.37 1.29
CA PRO A 275 -20.80 21.58 0.39
C PRO A 275 -21.98 20.66 0.73
N SER A 276 -23.21 21.07 0.44
CA SER A 276 -24.44 20.37 0.89
C SER A 276 -24.56 18.90 0.46
N LYS A 277 -24.01 18.52 -0.70
CA LYS A 277 -24.02 17.14 -1.22
C LYS A 277 -22.76 16.34 -0.84
N VAL A 278 -21.83 16.93 -0.09
CA VAL A 278 -20.56 16.28 0.30
C VAL A 278 -20.66 15.85 1.76
N CYS A 279 -20.30 14.61 2.06
CA CYS A 279 -20.20 14.10 3.42
C CYS A 279 -18.78 13.60 3.73
N ASP A 280 -18.41 13.64 5.01
CA ASP A 280 -17.26 12.91 5.56
C ASP A 280 -17.71 11.45 5.79
N VAL A 281 -17.00 10.49 5.19
CA VAL A 281 -17.37 9.07 5.23
C VAL A 281 -17.38 8.53 6.66
N TRP A 282 -16.40 8.89 7.49
CA TRP A 282 -16.35 8.47 8.89
C TRP A 282 -17.54 9.03 9.69
N GLU A 283 -17.91 10.28 9.44
CA GLU A 283 -19.08 10.89 10.08
C GLU A 283 -20.40 10.27 9.59
N CYS A 284 -20.51 10.00 8.30
CA CYS A 284 -21.67 9.36 7.68
C CYS A 284 -21.91 7.94 8.22
N LEU A 285 -20.84 7.20 8.49
CA LEU A 285 -20.88 5.84 9.04
C LEU A 285 -21.01 5.79 10.58
N GLY A 286 -21.39 6.91 11.22
CA GLY A 286 -21.70 6.95 12.64
C GLY A 286 -20.50 7.21 13.55
N LYS A 287 -19.40 7.77 13.03
CA LYS A 287 -18.23 8.22 13.82
C LYS A 287 -17.60 7.11 14.65
N GLN A 288 -17.40 5.94 14.03
CA GLN A 288 -16.93 4.75 14.72
C GLN A 288 -15.53 4.97 15.33
N GLU A 289 -15.41 4.75 16.63
CA GLU A 289 -14.21 5.14 17.38
C GLU A 289 -12.97 4.30 17.00
N HIS A 290 -13.18 3.03 16.63
CA HIS A 290 -12.10 2.11 16.29
C HIS A 290 -11.28 2.56 15.04
N CYS A 291 -11.86 3.39 14.18
CA CYS A 291 -11.21 3.91 12.98
C CYS A 291 -11.08 5.45 12.96
N ARG A 292 -11.14 6.08 14.13
CA ARG A 292 -11.12 7.54 14.25
C ARG A 292 -9.74 8.15 14.05
N TYR A 293 -8.69 7.57 14.62
CA TYR A 293 -7.36 8.16 14.65
C TYR A 293 -6.45 7.45 13.66
N THR A 294 -6.03 8.19 12.63
CA THR A 294 -5.23 7.65 11.52
C THR A 294 -3.74 7.93 11.71
N TRP A 295 -3.41 8.86 12.61
CA TRP A 295 -2.05 9.11 13.08
C TRP A 295 -2.06 9.14 14.62
N ASP A 296 -1.41 8.18 15.25
CA ASP A 296 -1.50 7.94 16.70
C ASP A 296 -0.13 7.56 17.27
N THR A 297 0.56 8.52 17.90
CA THR A 297 1.91 8.31 18.47
C THR A 297 1.92 7.49 19.76
N LYS A 298 0.75 7.11 20.28
CA LYS A 298 0.65 6.15 21.38
C LYS A 298 0.68 4.71 20.87
N ALA A 299 0.02 4.45 19.74
CA ALA A 299 -0.09 3.11 19.16
C ALA A 299 0.99 2.83 18.09
N ASN A 300 1.39 3.85 17.36
CA ASN A 300 2.41 3.80 16.32
C ASN A 300 3.73 4.39 16.84
N ASN A 301 4.82 3.63 16.70
CA ASN A 301 6.14 3.99 17.19
C ASN A 301 7.17 4.23 16.07
N ASN A 302 6.74 4.39 14.81
CA ASN A 302 7.66 4.72 13.71
C ASN A 302 8.31 6.10 13.91
N LYS A 303 7.56 7.08 14.42
CA LYS A 303 8.11 8.36 14.86
C LYS A 303 8.32 8.36 16.37
N THR A 304 9.55 8.63 16.80
CA THR A 304 9.85 8.83 18.23
C THR A 304 9.63 10.29 18.59
N VAL A 305 8.49 10.60 19.22
CA VAL A 305 8.17 11.95 19.69
C VAL A 305 7.96 11.96 21.22
N PRO A 306 8.31 13.05 21.93
CA PRO A 306 8.20 13.11 23.40
C PRO A 306 6.77 13.36 23.90
N TYR A 307 5.76 13.26 23.02
CA TYR A 307 4.36 13.55 23.34
C TYR A 307 3.41 12.53 22.72
N VAL A 308 2.27 12.34 23.38
CA VAL A 308 1.15 11.58 22.81
C VAL A 308 0.27 12.52 21.99
N SER A 309 0.04 12.17 20.74
CA SER A 309 -0.88 12.87 19.85
C SER A 309 -1.63 11.89 18.97
N ARG A 310 -2.94 12.11 18.87
CA ARG A 310 -3.88 11.25 18.16
C ARG A 310 -4.72 12.14 17.26
N CYS A 311 -4.50 12.02 15.95
CA CYS A 311 -5.09 12.90 14.95
C CYS A 311 -5.85 12.10 13.90
N ARG A 312 -6.95 12.68 13.39
CA ARG A 312 -7.69 12.20 12.22
C ARG A 312 -7.26 13.00 11.00
N PHE A 313 -6.02 12.79 10.59
CA PHE A 313 -5.42 13.51 9.47
C PHE A 313 -5.91 12.96 8.15
N ASP A 314 -5.97 11.64 8.00
CA ASP A 314 -6.48 10.99 6.82
C ASP A 314 -8.01 11.03 6.86
N ARG A 315 -8.62 11.53 5.78
CA ARG A 315 -10.08 11.67 5.68
C ARG A 315 -10.54 11.29 4.28
N VAL A 316 -11.77 10.79 4.19
CA VAL A 316 -12.44 10.51 2.92
C VAL A 316 -13.73 11.32 2.85
N TYR A 317 -13.86 12.14 1.81
CA TYR A 317 -15.07 12.89 1.49
C TYR A 317 -15.75 12.30 0.27
N PHE A 318 -17.07 12.22 0.31
CA PHE A 318 -17.87 11.57 -0.71
C PHE A 318 -19.00 12.48 -1.19
N ARG A 319 -19.21 12.53 -2.50
CA ARG A 319 -20.35 13.19 -3.13
C ARG A 319 -21.01 12.22 -4.12
N PRO A 320 -22.22 11.71 -3.85
CA PRO A 320 -22.90 10.81 -4.77
C PRO A 320 -23.28 11.53 -6.08
N ALA A 321 -23.33 10.78 -7.18
CA ALA A 321 -24.00 11.23 -8.39
C ALA A 321 -25.46 11.60 -8.08
N SER A 322 -25.93 12.70 -8.68
CA SER A 322 -27.28 13.22 -8.42
C SER A 322 -28.20 13.25 -9.64
N LYS A 323 -27.67 13.04 -10.86
CA LYS A 323 -28.45 12.94 -12.10
C LYS A 323 -29.39 11.74 -12.08
N ASP A 324 -30.62 11.95 -12.53
CA ASP A 324 -31.62 10.89 -12.65
C ASP A 324 -31.18 9.78 -13.62
N GLY A 325 -31.47 8.54 -13.25
CA GLY A 325 -31.09 7.34 -14.01
C GLY A 325 -29.64 6.88 -13.82
N VAL A 326 -28.83 7.59 -13.02
CA VAL A 326 -27.48 7.15 -12.64
C VAL A 326 -27.55 6.38 -11.31
N PRO A 327 -26.98 5.16 -11.22
CA PRO A 327 -26.88 4.43 -9.96
C PRO A 327 -26.16 5.28 -8.90
N ARG A 328 -26.75 5.36 -7.70
CA ARG A 328 -26.14 6.09 -6.58
C ARG A 328 -25.39 5.10 -5.71
N GLN A 329 -24.16 5.48 -5.35
CA GLN A 329 -23.40 4.77 -4.33
C GLN A 329 -23.55 5.48 -2.98
N ALA A 330 -23.45 4.72 -1.90
CA ALA A 330 -23.36 5.21 -0.54
C ALA A 330 -22.14 4.59 0.17
N PRO A 331 -21.53 5.29 1.14
CA PRO A 331 -20.53 4.66 2.00
C PRO A 331 -21.13 3.47 2.75
N ASP A 332 -20.45 2.33 2.70
CA ASP A 332 -20.90 1.05 3.26
C ASP A 332 -20.10 0.69 4.52
N HIS A 333 -18.77 0.83 4.45
CA HIS A 333 -17.87 0.43 5.53
C HIS A 333 -16.58 1.28 5.52
N MET A 334 -15.99 1.47 6.70
CA MET A 334 -14.69 2.11 6.89
C MET A 334 -13.92 1.46 8.05
N ALA A 335 -12.65 1.11 7.85
CA ALA A 335 -11.76 0.59 8.87
C ALA A 335 -10.32 1.08 8.67
N LEU A 336 -9.50 0.95 9.71
CA LEU A 336 -8.05 1.18 9.62
C LEU A 336 -7.34 -0.08 9.13
N VAL A 337 -6.22 0.11 8.45
CA VAL A 337 -5.36 -0.94 7.93
C VAL A 337 -3.89 -0.67 8.22
N GLY A 338 -3.08 -1.73 8.19
CA GLY A 338 -1.64 -1.65 8.48
C GLY A 338 -1.31 -1.50 9.95
N LEU A 339 -2.14 -2.09 10.83
CA LEU A 339 -1.99 -2.04 12.28
C LEU A 339 -0.97 -3.06 12.81
N GLU A 340 -0.43 -3.90 11.91
CA GLU A 340 0.56 -4.93 12.22
C GLU A 340 1.98 -4.43 11.99
N LYS A 341 2.89 -4.86 12.87
CA LYS A 341 4.33 -4.66 12.67
C LYS A 341 4.87 -5.62 11.63
N LEU A 342 5.82 -5.13 10.85
CA LEU A 342 6.67 -5.90 9.96
C LEU A 342 7.81 -6.56 10.77
N ASP A 343 8.58 -7.42 10.11
CA ASP A 343 9.67 -8.19 10.73
C ASP A 343 10.76 -7.28 11.33
N CYS A 344 11.00 -6.10 10.74
CA CYS A 344 11.87 -5.05 11.28
C CYS A 344 11.36 -4.40 12.58
N GLY A 345 10.16 -4.78 13.06
CA GLY A 345 9.56 -4.23 14.28
C GLY A 345 8.93 -2.85 14.12
N ARG A 346 8.84 -2.34 12.88
CA ARG A 346 8.17 -1.09 12.49
C ARG A 346 6.83 -1.37 11.81
N TYR A 347 5.98 -0.37 11.72
CA TYR A 347 4.78 -0.40 10.88
C TYR A 347 5.12 0.04 9.45
N ILE A 348 4.21 -0.20 8.50
CA ILE A 348 4.36 0.25 7.10
C ILE A 348 4.59 1.77 7.02
N SER A 349 3.92 2.53 7.88
CA SER A 349 3.99 3.99 7.95
C SER A 349 3.73 4.45 9.39
N ASP A 350 4.05 5.70 9.71
CA ASP A 350 3.57 6.33 10.94
C ASP A 350 2.07 6.67 10.89
N HIS A 351 1.47 6.61 9.70
CA HIS A 351 0.02 6.63 9.48
C HIS A 351 -0.56 5.21 9.36
N TRP A 352 -1.77 5.04 9.87
CA TRP A 352 -2.66 3.94 9.51
C TRP A 352 -3.38 4.26 8.20
N GLY A 353 -3.47 3.28 7.30
CA GLY A 353 -4.28 3.43 6.10
C GLY A 353 -5.76 3.38 6.44
N ILE A 354 -6.59 3.97 5.59
CA ILE A 354 -8.06 3.86 5.64
C ILE A 354 -8.50 2.94 4.52
N TYR A 355 -9.23 1.88 4.85
CA TYR A 355 -10.02 1.11 3.89
C TYR A 355 -11.48 1.55 3.95
N CYS A 356 -12.06 1.89 2.79
CA CYS A 356 -13.46 2.20 2.62
C CYS A 356 -14.09 1.31 1.55
N SER A 357 -15.38 1.02 1.69
CA SER A 357 -16.18 0.46 0.60
C SER A 357 -17.47 1.25 0.37
N PHE A 358 -17.92 1.24 -0.87
CA PHE A 358 -19.12 1.93 -1.31
C PHE A 358 -20.02 0.96 -2.07
N SER A 359 -21.27 0.85 -1.65
CA SER A 359 -22.28 -0.04 -2.23
C SER A 359 -23.32 0.78 -2.99
N ALA A 360 -23.99 0.15 -3.96
CA ALA A 360 -25.17 0.77 -4.56
C ALA A 360 -26.25 0.93 -3.48
N GLY A 361 -26.82 2.12 -3.38
CA GLY A 361 -27.91 2.43 -2.44
C GLY A 361 -29.28 1.98 -2.93
#